data_AF-A0A8B6X6H4-F1
#
_entry.id   AF-A0A8B6X6H4-F1
#
_cell.length_a   1.000
_cell.length_b   1.000
_cell.length_c   1.000
_cell.angle_alpha   90.00
_cell.angle_beta   90.00
_cell.angle_gamma   90.00
#
_symmetry.space_group_name_H-M   'P 1'
#
loop_
_entity.id
_entity.type
_entity.pdbx_description
1 polymer ?
#
loop_
_entity_poly.entity_id
_entity_poly.type
_entity_poly.pdbx_seq_one_letter_code
_entity_poly.pdbx_strand_id
1 'polypeptide(L)'
;MRLELDPTVYRMEAVQKAAYRFIDRLAVVLSATQRHIVCELEVVAGVKTPLELLLSDFKRELLDQQLRLQIKEETAPVRDLVLAYAFSRTGLQG
;
A
#
# COMPACT_ATOMS: atom_id res chain seq x y z
N MET A 1 14.05 6.78 11.63
CA MET A 1 12.87 7.70 11.67
C MET A 1 11.65 6.90 12.08
N ARG A 2 10.72 7.48 12.84
CA ARG A 2 9.47 6.83 13.23
C ARG A 2 8.27 7.59 12.64
N LEU A 3 7.38 6.89 11.96
CA LEU A 3 6.13 7.41 11.44
C LEU A 3 4.96 6.65 12.06
N GLU A 4 4.01 7.37 12.62
CA GLU A 4 2.78 6.80 13.19
C GLU A 4 1.61 7.15 12.30
N LEU A 5 0.82 6.13 11.96
CA LEU A 5 -0.32 6.23 11.05
C LEU A 5 -1.59 5.83 11.77
N ASP A 6 -2.68 6.51 11.44
CA ASP A 6 -4.02 6.18 11.93
C ASP A 6 -4.58 5.00 11.10
N PRO A 7 -4.93 3.87 11.74
CA PRO A 7 -5.50 2.70 11.06
C PRO A 7 -6.90 2.94 10.47
N THR A 8 -7.59 4.02 10.86
CA THR A 8 -8.85 4.44 10.24
C THR A 8 -8.65 5.11 8.88
N VAL A 9 -7.44 5.64 8.63
CA VAL A 9 -7.09 6.32 7.37
C VAL A 9 -6.26 5.39 6.47
N TYR A 10 -5.26 4.72 7.05
CA TYR A 10 -4.34 3.86 6.32
C TYR A 10 -4.53 2.41 6.70
N ARG A 11 -4.72 1.56 5.70
CA ARG A 11 -4.83 0.12 5.89
C ARG A 11 -3.45 -0.53 5.84
N MET A 12 -3.26 -1.57 6.63
CA MET A 12 -1.99 -2.30 6.70
C MET A 12 -1.50 -2.77 5.31
N GLU A 13 -2.39 -3.23 4.43
CA GLU A 13 -2.03 -3.64 3.07
C GLU A 13 -1.38 -2.50 2.27
N ALA A 14 -1.90 -1.27 2.37
CA ALA A 14 -1.33 -0.12 1.68
C ALA A 14 0.05 0.25 2.25
N VAL A 15 0.20 0.20 3.58
CA VAL A 15 1.47 0.43 4.27
C VAL A 15 2.54 -0.59 3.85
N GLN A 16 2.17 -1.87 3.79
CA GLN A 16 3.06 -2.95 3.38
C GLN A 16 3.53 -2.80 1.93
N LYS A 17 2.62 -2.44 1.01
CA LYS A 17 2.98 -2.22 -0.40
C LYS A 17 3.90 -1.02 -0.57
N ALA A 18 3.63 0.07 0.14
CA ALA A 18 4.50 1.24 0.14
C ALA A 18 5.90 0.91 0.69
N ALA A 19 5.98 0.17 1.80
CA ALA A 19 7.25 -0.31 2.34
C ALA A 19 8.01 -1.20 1.34
N TYR A 20 7.32 -2.15 0.71
CA TYR A 20 7.92 -3.04 -0.28
C TYR A 20 8.49 -2.28 -1.49
N ARG A 21 7.82 -1.22 -1.95
CA ARG A 21 8.28 -0.38 -3.07
C ARG A 21 9.59 0.35 -2.78
N PHE A 22 9.96 0.49 -1.52
CA PHE A 22 11.18 1.17 -1.06
C PHE A 22 12.21 0.21 -0.46
N ILE A 23 12.05 -1.12 -0.55
CA ILE A 23 12.94 -2.10 0.09
C ILE A 23 14.41 -1.99 -0.37
N ASP A 24 14.64 -1.41 -1.56
CA ASP A 24 15.98 -1.15 -2.11
C ASP A 24 16.68 0.07 -1.48
N ARG A 25 15.91 0.94 -0.80
CA ARG A 25 16.36 2.24 -0.28
C ARG A 25 16.13 2.41 1.22
N LEU A 26 15.09 1.79 1.75
CA LEU A 26 14.67 1.86 3.14
C LEU A 26 14.48 0.45 3.71
N ALA A 27 15.05 0.20 4.88
CA ALA A 27 14.62 -0.87 5.76
C ALA A 27 13.43 -0.34 6.58
N VAL A 28 12.28 -0.99 6.47
CA VAL A 28 11.05 -0.59 7.17
C VAL A 28 10.57 -1.72 8.05
N VAL A 29 10.55 -1.49 9.37
CA VAL A 29 9.93 -2.39 10.34
C VAL A 29 8.52 -1.88 10.63
N LEU A 30 7.53 -2.74 10.44
CA LEU A 30 6.13 -2.44 10.67
C LEU A 30 5.66 -3.10 11.96
N SER A 31 5.00 -2.32 12.82
CA SER A 31 4.25 -2.85 13.95
C SER A 31 2.86 -2.21 14.00
N ALA A 32 1.90 -2.93 14.56
CA ALA A 32 0.53 -2.47 14.64
C ALA A 32 -0.03 -2.67 16.05
N THR A 33 -0.75 -1.67 16.51
CA THR A 33 -1.61 -1.72 17.68
C THR A 33 -3.03 -1.39 17.25
N GLN A 34 -4.02 -1.46 18.15
CA GLN A 34 -5.38 -1.02 17.83
C GLN A 34 -5.48 0.47 17.49
N ARG A 35 -4.52 1.29 17.94
CA ARG A 35 -4.57 2.76 17.78
C ARG A 35 -3.71 3.28 16.64
N HIS A 36 -2.60 2.61 16.36
CA HIS A 36 -1.60 3.11 15.42
C HIS A 36 -0.94 1.98 14.65
N ILE A 37 -0.62 2.26 13.39
CA ILE A 37 0.39 1.52 12.62
C ILE A 37 1.69 2.32 12.72
N VAL A 38 2.75 1.69 13.18
CA VAL A 38 4.07 2.30 13.35
C VAL A 38 5.00 1.78 12.27
N CYS A 39 5.64 2.70 11.56
CA CYS A 39 6.70 2.43 10.59
C CYS A 39 8.02 2.96 11.15
N GLU A 40 8.97 2.07 11.41
CA GLU A 40 10.35 2.43 11.75
C GLU A 40 11.19 2.33 10.49
N LEU A 41 11.70 3.47 10.01
CA LEU A 41 12.40 3.60 8.73
C LEU A 41 13.88 3.90 8.95
N GLU A 42 14.72 3.13 8.29
CA GLU A 42 16.17 3.29 8.23
C GLU A 42 16.63 3.29 6.78
N VAL A 43 17.63 4.11 6.45
CA VAL A 43 18.20 4.14 5.11
C VAL A 43 19.12 2.92 4.94
N VAL A 44 18.94 2.18 3.85
CA VAL A 44 19.81 1.03 3.54
C VAL A 44 21.24 1.53 3.30
N ALA A 45 22.23 0.78 3.81
CA ALA A 45 23.63 1.14 3.67
C ALA A 45 24.03 1.33 2.18
N GLY A 46 24.77 2.42 1.90
CA GLY A 46 25.23 2.75 0.54
C GLY A 46 24.28 3.63 -0.26
N VAL A 47 23.04 3.83 0.20
CA VAL A 47 22.10 4.79 -0.41
C VAL A 47 22.55 6.21 -0.08
N LYS A 48 22.77 7.02 -1.12
CA LYS A 48 23.24 8.42 -0.98
C LYS A 48 22.10 9.43 -0.86
N THR A 49 20.87 9.01 -1.15
CA THR A 49 19.70 9.89 -1.11
C THR A 49 19.41 10.30 0.34
N PRO A 50 19.26 11.61 0.63
CA PRO A 50 18.87 12.08 1.94
C PRO A 50 17.58 11.42 2.44
N LEU A 51 17.54 11.10 3.74
CA LEU A 51 16.39 10.46 4.37
C LEU A 51 15.12 11.30 4.20
N GLU A 52 15.22 12.62 4.23
CA GLU A 52 14.09 13.55 4.10
C GLU A 52 13.39 13.41 2.74
N LEU A 53 14.16 13.25 1.67
CA LEU A 53 13.63 13.01 0.33
C LEU A 53 12.99 11.63 0.24
N LEU A 54 13.65 10.60 0.75
CA LEU A 54 13.09 9.24 0.81
C LEU A 54 11.79 9.20 1.62
N LEU A 55 11.69 9.94 2.72
CA LEU A 55 10.47 10.04 3.53
C LEU A 55 9.35 10.78 2.80
N SER A 56 9.67 11.86 2.09
CA SER A 56 8.69 12.57 1.26
C SER A 56 8.11 11.64 0.20
N ASP A 57 8.96 10.89 -0.50
CA ASP A 57 8.52 9.97 -1.55
C ASP A 57 7.78 8.76 -0.98
N PHE A 58 8.22 8.23 0.17
CA PHE A 58 7.51 7.18 0.88
C PHE A 58 6.10 7.59 1.27
N LYS A 59 5.91 8.82 1.78
CA LYS A 59 4.57 9.35 2.13
C LYS A 59 3.65 9.47 0.90
N ARG A 60 4.19 9.89 -0.24
CA ARG A 60 3.45 9.96 -1.51
C ARG A 60 3.01 8.58 -1.97
N GLU A 61 3.93 7.62 -1.95
CA GLU A 61 3.64 6.23 -2.30
C GLU A 61 2.60 5.61 -1.35
N LEU A 62 2.71 5.86 -0.04
CA LEU A 62 1.73 5.39 0.94
C LEU A 62 0.32 5.90 0.63
N LEU A 63 0.19 7.18 0.29
CA LEU A 63 -1.09 7.76 -0.11
C LEU A 63 -1.63 7.15 -1.40
N ASP A 64 -0.76 6.95 -2.40
CA ASP A 64 -1.14 6.31 -3.68
C ASP A 64 -1.61 4.86 -3.47
N GLN A 65 -0.89 4.06 -2.67
CA GLN A 65 -1.28 2.69 -2.36
C GLN A 65 -2.61 2.62 -1.60
N GLN A 66 -2.86 3.55 -0.69
CA GLN A 66 -4.15 3.64 0.02
C GLN A 66 -5.30 3.97 -0.95
N LEU A 67 -5.11 4.94 -1.84
CA LEU A 67 -6.13 5.32 -2.82
C LEU A 67 -6.40 4.19 -3.82
N ARG A 68 -5.36 3.52 -4.31
CA ARG A 68 -5.51 2.35 -5.19
C ARG A 68 -6.28 1.22 -4.53
N LEU A 69 -6.04 0.99 -3.23
CA LEU A 69 -6.77 -0.01 -2.47
C LEU A 69 -8.26 0.35 -2.37
N GLN A 70 -8.58 1.61 -2.05
CA GLN A 70 -9.97 2.10 -2.01
C GLN A 70 -10.66 1.94 -3.37
N ILE A 71 -10.06 2.41 -4.45
CA ILE A 71 -10.62 2.29 -5.81
C ILE A 71 -10.82 0.81 -6.19
N LYS A 72 -9.86 -0.06 -5.87
CA LYS A 72 -9.96 -1.51 -6.17
C LYS A 72 -11.19 -2.15 -5.50
N GLU A 73 -11.52 -1.72 -4.29
CA GLU A 73 -12.66 -2.22 -3.53
C GLU A 73 -13.98 -1.61 -4.02
N GLU A 74 -14.01 -0.30 -4.22
CA GLU A 74 -15.18 0.41 -4.74
C GLU A 74 -15.58 -0.10 -6.14
N THR A 75 -14.59 -0.47 -6.95
CA THR A 75 -14.83 -0.97 -8.31
C THR A 75 -15.04 -2.48 -8.38
N ALA A 76 -14.86 -3.23 -7.29
CA ALA A 76 -14.97 -4.68 -7.29
C ALA A 76 -16.36 -5.19 -7.76
N PRO A 77 -17.51 -4.67 -7.27
CA PRO A 77 -18.82 -5.17 -7.69
C PRO A 77 -19.08 -5.00 -9.19
N VAL A 78 -18.70 -3.84 -9.76
CA VAL A 78 -18.88 -3.56 -11.19
C VAL A 78 -17.98 -4.47 -12.02
N ARG A 79 -16.72 -4.65 -11.62
CA ARG A 79 -15.78 -5.56 -12.29
C ARG A 79 -16.30 -7.00 -12.28
N ASP A 80 -16.81 -7.45 -11.13
CA ASP A 80 -17.29 -8.83 -10.97
C ASP A 80 -18.55 -9.07 -11.80
N LEU A 81 -19.46 -8.09 -11.89
CA LEU A 81 -20.63 -8.14 -12.79
C LEU A 81 -20.23 -8.20 -14.26
N VAL A 82 -19.28 -7.37 -14.68
CA VAL A 82 -18.76 -7.38 -16.06
C VAL A 82 -18.13 -8.74 -16.39
N LEU A 83 -17.33 -9.31 -15.48
CA LEU A 83 -16.74 -10.62 -15.65
C LEU A 83 -17.80 -11.73 -15.72
N ALA A 84 -18.77 -11.72 -14.81
CA ALA A 84 -19.87 -12.70 -14.81
C ALA A 84 -20.67 -12.66 -16.12
N TYR A 85 -21.00 -11.47 -16.61
CA TYR A 85 -21.72 -11.29 -17.87
C TYR A 85 -20.89 -11.70 -19.10
N ALA A 86 -19.58 -11.41 -19.10
CA ALA A 86 -18.70 -11.85 -20.17
C ALA A 86 -18.63 -13.39 -20.24
N PHE A 87 -18.46 -14.07 -19.09
CA PHE A 87 -18.42 -15.53 -19.05
C PHE A 87 -19.79 -16.19 -19.29
N SER A 88 -20.90 -15.50 -19.00
CA SER A 88 -22.23 -16.05 -19.28
C SER A 88 -22.45 -16.27 -20.78
N ARG A 89 -21.76 -15.53 -21.65
CA ARG A 89 -21.88 -15.61 -23.11
C ARG A 89 -20.86 -16.52 -23.81
N THR A 90 -19.87 -17.05 -23.09
CA THR A 90 -18.82 -17.90 -23.66
C THR A 90 -19.01 -19.39 -23.38
N GLY A 91 -20.02 -19.78 -22.58
CA GLY A 91 -20.23 -21.18 -22.18
C GLY A 91 -19.18 -21.72 -21.22
N LEU A 92 -18.29 -20.87 -20.68
CA LEU A 92 -17.22 -21.23 -19.73
C LEU A 92 -17.74 -21.32 -18.27
N GLN A 93 -19.01 -21.66 -18.09
CA GLN A 93 -19.64 -21.84 -16.79
C GLN A 93 -19.30 -23.26 -16.32
N GLY A 94 -18.10 -23.44 -15.76
CA GLY A 94 -17.67 -24.65 -15.07
C GLY A 94 -17.92 -24.55 -13.58
#